data_AF-A0A2H9QUZ6-F1
#
_entry.id   AF-A0A2H9QUZ6-F1
#
_cell.length_a   1.000
_cell.length_b   1.000
_cell.length_c   1.000
_cell.angle_alpha   90.00
_cell.angle_beta   90.00
_cell.angle_gamma   90.00
#
_symmetry.space_group_name_H-M   'P 1'
#
loop_
_entity.id
_entity.type
_entity.pdbx_description
1 polymer ?
#
loop_
_entity_poly.entity_id
_entity_poly.type
_entity_poly.pdbx_seq_one_letter_code
_entity_poly.pdbx_strand_id
1 'polypeptide(L)'
;VEQCRQDLVKKMELEYLEDAARLVNNIQKTENRVRHAEQGYSGVSRDFRIEEKELNRLYEWDIRLIEDIDKISGDVAALQSAITDQNRTELPTRIRAAAATIQDFNTLFDKRIEVIGGVGV
;
A
#
# COMPACT_ATOMS: atom_id res chain seq x y z
N VAL A 1 2.54 8.96 8.16
CA VAL A 1 3.22 9.40 6.92
C VAL A 1 3.26 10.92 6.76
N GLU A 2 2.17 11.67 6.98
CA GLU A 2 2.18 13.13 6.82
C GLU A 2 3.18 13.84 7.76
N GLN A 3 3.39 13.29 8.96
CA GLN A 3 4.43 13.75 9.88
C GLN A 3 5.83 13.77 9.26
N CYS A 4 6.18 12.74 8.47
CA CYS A 4 7.47 12.66 7.79
C CYS A 4 7.68 13.85 6.84
N ARG A 5 6.64 14.23 6.11
CA ARG A 5 6.68 15.38 5.20
C ARG A 5 6.88 16.70 5.95
N GLN A 6 6.18 16.88 7.08
CA GLN A 6 6.36 18.06 7.93
C GLN A 6 7.77 18.14 8.52
N ASP A 7 8.35 17.01 8.92
CA ASP A 7 9.67 16.98 9.53
C ASP A 7 10.78 17.24 8.52
N LEU A 8 10.65 16.79 7.26
CA LEU A 8 11.56 17.18 6.18
C LEU A 8 11.61 18.70 5.99
N VAL A 9 10.46 19.39 6.05
CA VAL A 9 10.39 20.85 5.98
C VAL A 9 11.10 21.49 7.16
N LYS A 10 10.84 21.03 8.39
CA LYS A 10 11.50 21.55 9.61
C LYS A 10 13.02 21.37 9.57
N LYS A 11 13.50 20.29 8.95
CA LYS A 11 14.93 19.98 8.79
C LYS A 11 15.56 20.63 7.56
N MET A 12 14.80 21.41 6.78
CA MET A 12 15.25 22.06 5.53
C MET A 12 15.72 21.07 4.45
N GLU A 13 15.22 19.84 4.49
CA GLU A 13 15.53 18.76 3.53
C GLU A 13 14.62 18.82 2.30
N LEU A 14 14.63 19.95 1.61
CA LEU A 14 13.67 20.28 0.55
C LEU A 14 13.80 19.41 -0.71
N GLU A 15 15.00 18.87 -0.95
CA GLU A 15 15.31 17.98 -2.08
C GLU A 15 14.40 16.74 -2.12
N TYR A 16 14.00 16.22 -0.96
CA TYR A 16 13.19 14.99 -0.84
C TYR A 16 11.70 15.26 -0.64
N LEU A 17 11.30 16.53 -0.62
CA LEU A 17 9.93 16.93 -0.26
C LEU A 17 8.91 16.46 -1.29
N GLU A 18 9.24 16.54 -2.58
CA GLU A 18 8.34 16.12 -3.65
C GLU A 18 8.08 14.61 -3.61
N ASP A 19 9.13 13.81 -3.47
CA ASP A 19 9.00 12.36 -3.41
C ASP A 19 8.23 11.90 -2.15
N ALA A 20 8.49 12.54 -1.01
CA ALA A 20 7.73 12.29 0.21
C ALA A 20 6.25 12.70 0.05
N ALA A 21 5.97 13.81 -0.63
CA ALA A 21 4.60 14.24 -0.92
C ALA A 21 3.88 13.26 -1.86
N ARG A 22 4.56 12.72 -2.87
CA ARG A 22 4.02 11.67 -3.75
C ARG A 22 3.71 10.41 -2.95
N LEU A 23 4.59 10.00 -2.04
CA LEU A 23 4.38 8.85 -1.16
C LEU A 23 3.15 9.04 -0.24
N VAL A 24 3.02 10.20 0.41
CA VAL A 24 1.83 10.55 1.22
C VAL A 24 0.55 10.41 0.39
N ASN A 25 0.53 11.03 -0.79
CA ASN A 25 -0.64 10.99 -1.68
C ASN A 25 -0.98 9.56 -2.09
N ASN A 26 0.01 8.72 -2.39
CA ASN A 26 -0.22 7.33 -2.76
C ASN A 26 -0.78 6.51 -1.60
N ILE A 27 -0.27 6.69 -0.38
CA ILE A 27 -0.82 6.02 0.82
C ILE A 27 -2.27 6.44 1.05
N GLN A 28 -2.57 7.75 1.00
CA GLN A 28 -3.93 8.25 1.18
C GLN A 28 -4.90 7.75 0.10
N LYS A 29 -4.45 7.72 -1.16
CA LYS A 29 -5.24 7.13 -2.26
C LYS A 29 -5.52 5.66 -1.98
N THR A 30 -4.50 4.89 -1.60
CA THR A 30 -4.63 3.46 -1.29
C THR A 30 -5.59 3.23 -0.13
N GLU A 31 -5.46 3.98 0.97
CA GLU A 31 -6.36 3.94 2.11
C GLU A 31 -7.81 4.22 1.68
N ASN A 32 -8.03 5.28 0.88
CA ASN A 32 -9.35 5.63 0.39
C ASN A 32 -9.94 4.52 -0.50
N ARG A 33 -9.12 3.89 -1.35
CA ARG A 33 -9.54 2.75 -2.18
C ARG A 33 -9.97 1.57 -1.33
N VAL A 34 -9.20 1.22 -0.30
CA VAL A 34 -9.55 0.13 0.62
C VAL A 34 -10.82 0.45 1.40
N ARG A 35 -10.95 1.67 1.91
CA ARG A 35 -12.09 2.14 2.71
C ARG A 35 -13.40 2.14 1.94
N HIS A 36 -13.36 2.48 0.65
CA HIS A 36 -14.53 2.60 -0.22
C HIS A 36 -14.60 1.47 -1.25
N ALA A 37 -13.82 0.41 -1.09
CA ALA A 37 -13.92 -0.75 -1.96
C ALA A 37 -15.36 -1.25 -1.89
N GLU A 38 -16.04 -1.35 -3.04
CA GLU A 38 -17.38 -1.91 -3.08
C GLU A 38 -17.34 -3.31 -2.45
N GLN A 39 -18.31 -3.59 -1.57
CA GLN A 39 -18.43 -4.90 -0.94
C GLN A 39 -18.54 -5.93 -2.07
N GLY A 40 -17.47 -6.72 -2.25
CA GLY A 40 -17.25 -7.65 -3.37
C GLY A 40 -18.20 -8.86 -3.39
N TYR A 41 -19.46 -8.65 -3.08
CA TYR A 41 -20.53 -9.56 -3.42
C TYR A 41 -21.51 -8.78 -4.30
N SER A 42 -21.08 -8.42 -5.52
CA SER A 42 -22.04 -8.33 -6.61
C SER A 42 -22.72 -9.69 -6.64
N GLY A 43 -23.98 -9.75 -6.19
CA GLY A 43 -24.65 -10.96 -5.72
C GLY A 43 -24.16 -12.20 -6.43
N VAL A 44 -23.33 -13.01 -5.74
CA VAL A 44 -22.89 -14.32 -6.22
C VAL A 44 -24.17 -15.07 -6.53
N SER A 45 -24.51 -15.11 -7.82
CA SER A 45 -25.57 -15.96 -8.33
C SER A 45 -25.33 -17.34 -7.75
N ARG A 46 -26.38 -17.97 -7.22
CA ARG A 46 -26.34 -19.26 -6.49
C ARG A 46 -25.65 -20.40 -7.27
N ASP A 47 -25.30 -20.19 -8.54
CA ASP A 47 -24.70 -21.15 -9.45
C ASP A 47 -23.17 -21.02 -9.64
N PHE A 48 -22.51 -19.95 -9.16
CA PHE A 48 -21.04 -19.80 -9.30
C PHE A 48 -20.32 -20.33 -8.05
N ARG A 49 -19.90 -21.59 -8.07
CA ARG A 49 -19.03 -22.17 -7.03
C ARG A 49 -17.59 -21.78 -7.35
N ILE A 50 -17.00 -20.91 -6.52
CA ILE A 50 -15.55 -20.68 -6.55
C ILE A 50 -14.87 -22.01 -6.25
N GLU A 51 -13.98 -22.46 -7.13
CA GLU A 51 -13.22 -23.68 -6.93
C GLU A 51 -12.30 -23.54 -5.71
N GLU A 52 -12.05 -24.65 -4.99
CA GLU A 52 -11.21 -24.66 -3.78
C GLU A 52 -9.82 -24.03 -4.01
N LYS A 53 -9.25 -24.20 -5.22
CA LYS A 53 -7.97 -23.59 -5.60
C LYS A 53 -8.04 -22.06 -5.69
N GLU A 54 -9.10 -21.52 -6.28
CA GLU A 54 -9.29 -20.07 -6.39
C GLU A 54 -9.59 -19.45 -5.02
N LEU A 55 -10.31 -20.18 -4.15
CA LEU A 55 -10.52 -19.77 -2.77
C LEU A 55 -9.21 -19.75 -1.97
N ASN A 56 -8.37 -20.78 -2.10
CA ASN A 56 -7.06 -20.82 -1.45
C ASN A 56 -6.16 -19.66 -1.92
N ARG A 57 -6.17 -19.36 -3.23
CA ARG A 57 -5.43 -18.24 -3.81
C ARG A 57 -5.91 -16.89 -3.24
N LEU A 58 -7.21 -16.73 -3.03
CA LEU A 58 -7.76 -15.54 -2.39
C LEU A 58 -7.25 -15.39 -0.95
N TYR A 59 -7.18 -16.47 -0.18
CA TYR A 59 -6.62 -16.44 1.16
C TYR A 59 -5.12 -16.10 1.18
N GLU A 60 -4.34 -16.64 0.25
CA GLU A 60 -2.92 -16.29 0.09
C GLU A 60 -2.74 -14.79 -0.18
N TRP A 61 -3.59 -14.22 -1.03
CA TRP A 61 -3.60 -12.78 -1.29
C TRP A 61 -4.01 -11.97 -0.06
N ASP A 62 -5.03 -12.40 0.68
CA ASP A 62 -5.47 -11.72 1.91
C ASP A 62 -4.35 -11.71 2.96
N ILE A 63 -3.66 -12.83 3.16
CA ILE A 63 -2.48 -12.91 4.04
C ILE A 63 -1.42 -11.93 3.57
N ARG A 64 -1.09 -11.94 2.28
CA ARG A 64 -0.05 -11.07 1.75
C ARG A 64 -0.41 -9.59 1.84
N LEU A 65 -1.68 -9.20 1.66
CA LEU A 65 -2.13 -7.83 1.87
C LEU A 65 -1.93 -7.38 3.32
N ILE A 66 -2.16 -8.26 4.29
CA ILE A 66 -1.90 -7.98 5.71
C ILE A 66 -0.40 -7.82 5.97
N GLU A 67 0.42 -8.72 5.44
CA GLU A 67 1.89 -8.62 5.53
C GLU A 67 2.42 -7.32 4.91
N ASP A 68 1.87 -6.90 3.77
CA ASP A 68 2.25 -5.67 3.10
C ASP A 68 1.85 -4.44 3.95
N ILE A 69 0.73 -4.47 4.69
CA ILE A 69 0.37 -3.40 5.65
C ILE A 69 1.42 -3.26 6.75
N ASP A 70 1.85 -4.38 7.34
CA ASP A 70 2.90 -4.38 8.37
C ASP A 70 4.22 -3.84 7.80
N LYS A 71 4.56 -4.24 6.57
CA LYS A 71 5.75 -3.76 5.88
C LYS A 71 5.69 -2.26 5.56
N ILE A 72 4.55 -1.75 5.10
CA ILE A 72 4.31 -0.30 4.90
C ILE A 72 4.54 0.46 6.20
N SER A 73 4.01 -0.05 7.32
CA SER A 73 4.19 0.55 8.64
C SER A 73 5.68 0.61 9.01
N GLY A 74 6.40 -0.51 8.81
CA GLY A 74 7.84 -0.60 9.03
C GLY A 74 8.66 0.36 8.15
N ASP A 75 8.32 0.45 6.86
CA ASP A 75 9.00 1.34 5.90
C ASP A 75 8.80 2.82 6.26
N VAL A 76 7.58 3.20 6.69
CA VAL A 76 7.28 4.57 7.17
C VAL A 76 8.02 4.87 8.47
N ALA A 77 8.11 3.91 9.39
CA ALA A 77 8.88 4.07 10.63
C ALA A 77 10.38 4.23 10.34
N ALA A 78 10.93 3.43 9.43
CA ALA A 78 12.34 3.54 9.02
C ALA A 78 12.62 4.89 8.32
N LEU A 79 11.71 5.38 7.48
CA LEU A 79 11.79 6.71 6.89
C LEU A 79 11.80 7.80 7.97
N GLN A 80 10.90 7.70 8.96
CA GLN A 80 10.85 8.66 10.07
C GLN A 80 12.14 8.66 10.89
N SER A 81 12.75 7.49 11.13
CA SER A 81 14.06 7.39 11.80
C SER A 81 15.13 8.11 11.00
N ALA A 82 15.24 7.84 9.70
CA ALA A 82 16.23 8.48 8.83
C ALA A 82 16.08 10.02 8.79
N ILE A 83 14.84 10.54 8.83
CA ILE A 83 14.59 11.99 8.92
C ILE A 83 15.04 12.55 10.27
N THR A 84 14.73 11.83 11.36
CA THR A 84 15.06 12.24 12.73
C THR A 84 16.57 12.28 12.95
N ASP A 85 17.26 11.24 12.47
CA ASP A 85 18.70 11.06 12.55
C ASP A 85 19.48 11.91 11.53
N GLN A 86 18.76 12.65 10.65
CA GLN A 86 19.33 13.45 9.56
C GLN A 86 20.23 12.63 8.62
N ASN A 87 19.90 11.36 8.44
CA ASN A 87 20.63 10.42 7.60
C ASN A 87 20.24 10.60 6.12
N ARG A 88 20.76 11.67 5.51
CA ARG A 88 20.41 12.08 4.13
C ARG A 88 20.69 11.00 3.09
N THR A 89 21.72 10.18 3.29
CA THR A 89 22.10 9.12 2.34
C THR A 89 21.08 7.99 2.30
N GLU A 90 20.36 7.73 3.40
CA GLU A 90 19.34 6.70 3.46
C GLU A 90 17.97 7.18 2.97
N LEU A 91 17.66 8.48 3.05
CA LEU A 91 16.33 9.03 2.71
C LEU A 91 15.82 8.58 1.33
N PRO A 92 16.58 8.68 0.22
CA PRO A 92 16.09 8.24 -1.09
C PRO A 92 15.79 6.75 -1.15
N THR A 93 16.53 5.93 -0.40
CA THR A 93 16.32 4.49 -0.35
C THR A 93 15.09 4.14 0.47
N ARG A 94 14.88 4.81 1.61
CA ARG A 94 13.68 4.61 2.47
C ARG A 94 12.40 5.05 1.76
N ILE A 95 12.43 6.19 1.06
CA ILE A 95 11.29 6.69 0.29
C ILE A 95 10.92 5.69 -0.83
N ARG A 96 11.92 5.20 -1.58
CA ARG A 96 11.69 4.20 -2.64
C ARG A 96 11.18 2.87 -2.10
N ALA A 97 11.69 2.40 -0.96
CA ALA A 97 11.21 1.17 -0.33
C ALA A 97 9.71 1.27 0.03
N ALA A 98 9.33 2.34 0.73
CA ALA A 98 7.92 2.58 1.09
C ALA A 98 7.02 2.71 -0.16
N ALA A 99 7.48 3.41 -1.20
CA ALA A 99 6.75 3.55 -2.44
C ALA A 99 6.55 2.21 -3.16
N ALA A 100 7.58 1.36 -3.19
CA ALA A 100 7.52 0.03 -3.78
C ALA A 100 6.53 -0.87 -3.04
N THR A 101 6.58 -0.91 -1.70
CA THR A 101 5.64 -1.72 -0.91
C THR A 101 4.18 -1.26 -1.12
N ILE A 102 3.93 0.05 -1.23
CA ILE A 102 2.58 0.56 -1.55
C ILE A 102 2.14 0.16 -2.96
N GLN A 103 3.05 0.16 -3.93
CA GLN A 103 2.74 -0.29 -5.28
C GLN A 103 2.42 -1.79 -5.32
N ASP A 104 3.18 -2.61 -4.59
CA ASP A 104 2.95 -4.04 -4.47
C ASP A 104 1.57 -4.32 -3.85
N PHE A 105 1.24 -3.63 -2.74
CA PHE A 105 -0.07 -3.71 -2.10
C PHE A 105 -1.20 -3.37 -3.08
N ASN A 106 -1.08 -2.26 -3.81
CA ASN A 106 -2.10 -1.86 -4.79
C ASN A 106 -2.27 -2.90 -5.89
N THR A 107 -1.16 -3.42 -6.42
CA THR A 107 -1.19 -4.44 -7.49
C THR A 107 -1.88 -5.71 -7.02
N LEU A 108 -1.63 -6.14 -5.78
CA LEU A 108 -2.27 -7.30 -5.19
C LEU A 108 -3.75 -7.07 -4.89
N PHE A 109 -4.08 -5.88 -4.39
CA PHE A 109 -5.46 -5.48 -4.12
C PHE A 109 -6.30 -5.43 -5.39
N ASP A 110 -5.73 -4.98 -6.51
CA ASP A 110 -6.39 -4.96 -7.81
C ASP A 110 -6.70 -6.38 -8.30
N LYS A 111 -5.72 -7.29 -8.24
CA LYS A 111 -5.92 -8.71 -8.57
C LYS A 111 -7.03 -9.36 -7.74
N ARG A 112 -7.07 -9.04 -6.45
CA ARG A 112 -8.12 -9.52 -5.54
C ARG A 112 -9.49 -9.04 -5.97
N ILE A 113 -9.64 -7.75 -6.30
CA ILE A 113 -10.92 -7.18 -6.76
C ILE A 113 -11.35 -7.80 -8.10
N GLU A 114 -10.44 -7.98 -9.05
CA GLU A 114 -10.75 -8.57 -10.36
C GLU A 114 -11.33 -9.99 -10.24
N VAL A 115 -10.72 -10.83 -9.40
CA VAL A 115 -11.19 -12.20 -9.18
C VAL A 115 -12.52 -12.24 -8.44
N ILE A 116 -12.68 -11.42 -7.39
CA ILE A 116 -13.94 -11.38 -6.62
C ILE A 116 -15.09 -10.79 -7.44
N GLY A 117 -14.82 -9.74 -8.22
CA GLY A 117 -15.83 -9.07 -9.04
C GLY A 117 -16.30 -9.89 -10.25
N GLY A 118 -15.67 -11.03 -10.54
CA GLY A 118 -15.97 -11.84 -11.73
C GLY A 118 -15.72 -11.09 -13.05
N VAL A 119 -14.95 -10.01 -13.02
CA VAL A 119 -14.64 -9.16 -14.19
C VAL A 119 -13.49 -9.76 -15.02
N GLY A 120 -12.83 -10.80 -14.50
CA GLY A 120 -11.89 -11.63 -15.26
C GLY A 120 -12.60 -12.72 -16.06
N VAL A 121 -13.17 -12.36 -17.22
CA VAL A 121 -13.52 -13.27 -18.33
C VAL A 121 -12.92 -12.76 -19.64
#